data_AF-A0A7V0U3I3-F1
#
_entry.id   AF-A0A7V0U3I3-F1
#
_cell.length_a   1.000
_cell.length_b   1.000
_cell.length_c   1.000
_cell.angle_alpha   90.00
_cell.angle_beta   90.00
_cell.angle_gamma   90.00
#
_symmetry.space_group_name_H-M   'P 1'
#
loop_
_entity.id
_entity.type
_entity.pdbx_description
1 polymer ?
#
loop_
_entity_poly.entity_id
_entity_poly.type
_entity_poly.pdbx_seq_one_letter_code
_entity_poly.pdbx_strand_id
1 'polypeptide(L)'
;MVRHESLDYWLALTLVPGLGALGIARAWRGLGSAAAIIQAPESILQNYGIRPAAACAMASFSDWRRVAAIRSQVAGLGGEIIALDDPRYPEPLARIVDPPSVLYLKGSVACLSLPGIAVVGARQASALGRHFAFSLSSRLASQGLAVVSGLALGVDGAAHEGSLQGGGPTLAVLGTGLDLVYPAVHRHLSARITENGALLTEFPPGTVPNKGNFPRRNRLVSGLACGVVVVEAGERSGSLITARLALEQGREVFAVPGPPGMPGSRGVNRLLKDGAQLLESVDDIFVALPWLLTARQKNHSSGQMRAGSSRPVLNREQACLVAALGQDESTFDELLEKLSWETGLLSRLLLELELSGMLIKGAGGSLRIAPEYL
;
A
#
# COMPACT_ATOMS: atom_id res chain seq x y z
N MET A 1 0.95 -26.49 -32.58
CA MET A 1 0.07 -25.56 -31.84
C MET A 1 0.86 -25.07 -30.64
N VAL A 2 1.29 -23.80 -30.63
CA VAL A 2 2.02 -23.25 -29.48
C VAL A 2 1.03 -23.10 -28.32
N ARG A 3 1.30 -23.70 -27.18
CA ARG A 3 0.45 -23.61 -25.99
C ARG A 3 0.87 -22.34 -25.24
N HIS A 4 0.00 -21.35 -25.18
CA HIS A 4 0.24 -20.09 -24.45
C HIS A 4 -0.11 -20.26 -22.97
N GLU A 5 0.65 -19.60 -22.08
CA GLU A 5 0.35 -19.57 -20.65
C GLU A 5 -0.90 -18.71 -20.37
N SER A 6 -1.58 -18.90 -19.24
CA SER A 6 -2.78 -18.10 -18.89
C SER A 6 -2.51 -16.59 -18.96
N LEU A 7 -1.33 -16.18 -18.49
CA LEU A 7 -0.88 -14.78 -18.50
C LEU A 7 -0.76 -14.18 -19.91
N ASP A 8 -0.36 -14.97 -20.90
CA ASP A 8 -0.18 -14.48 -22.28
C ASP A 8 -1.52 -14.03 -22.87
N TYR A 9 -2.61 -14.74 -22.57
CA TYR A 9 -3.95 -14.36 -22.99
C TYR A 9 -4.40 -13.06 -22.33
N TRP A 10 -4.08 -12.85 -21.04
CA TRP A 10 -4.37 -11.58 -20.36
C TRP A 10 -3.62 -10.40 -20.97
N LEU A 11 -2.35 -10.59 -21.30
CA LEU A 11 -1.56 -9.57 -22.00
C LEU A 11 -2.12 -9.30 -23.40
N ALA A 12 -2.48 -10.34 -24.15
CA ALA A 12 -3.11 -10.19 -25.46
C ALA A 12 -4.38 -9.34 -25.40
N LEU A 13 -5.25 -9.54 -24.40
CA LEU A 13 -6.46 -8.71 -24.21
C LEU A 13 -6.12 -7.21 -24.05
N THR A 14 -5.01 -6.87 -23.40
CA THR A 14 -4.59 -5.46 -23.25
C THR A 14 -4.11 -4.83 -24.56
N LEU A 15 -3.73 -5.64 -25.54
CA LEU A 15 -3.24 -5.20 -26.85
C LEU A 15 -4.34 -5.07 -27.90
N VAL A 16 -5.54 -5.62 -27.65
CA VAL A 16 -6.67 -5.53 -28.57
C VAL A 16 -7.17 -4.07 -28.67
N PRO A 17 -7.10 -3.43 -29.85
CA PRO A 17 -7.56 -2.05 -30.01
C PRO A 17 -9.04 -1.87 -29.64
N GLY A 18 -9.33 -0.84 -28.84
CA GLY A 18 -10.70 -0.51 -28.44
C GLY A 18 -11.29 -1.41 -27.35
N LEU A 19 -10.55 -2.42 -26.88
CA LEU A 19 -10.95 -3.24 -25.74
C LEU A 19 -10.52 -2.56 -24.43
N GLY A 20 -11.50 -2.23 -23.59
CA GLY A 20 -11.28 -1.57 -22.30
C GLY A 20 -11.39 -2.52 -21.11
N ALA A 21 -10.84 -2.10 -19.96
CA ALA A 21 -10.85 -2.86 -18.71
C ALA A 21 -12.25 -3.30 -18.27
N LEU A 22 -13.26 -2.43 -18.41
CA LEU A 22 -14.66 -2.76 -18.07
C LEU A 22 -15.21 -3.94 -18.91
N GLY A 23 -14.95 -3.93 -20.22
CA GLY A 23 -15.40 -5.01 -21.11
C GLY A 23 -14.70 -6.32 -20.77
N ILE A 24 -13.38 -6.28 -20.53
CA ILE A 24 -12.60 -7.44 -20.12
C ILE A 24 -13.12 -8.01 -18.79
N ALA A 25 -13.34 -7.16 -17.78
CA ALA A 25 -13.80 -7.60 -16.47
C ALA A 25 -15.20 -8.23 -16.52
N ARG A 26 -16.12 -7.66 -17.31
CA ARG A 26 -17.47 -8.24 -17.52
C ARG A 26 -17.40 -9.59 -18.24
N ALA A 27 -16.62 -9.66 -19.33
CA ALA A 27 -16.44 -10.89 -20.08
C ALA A 27 -15.77 -11.98 -19.23
N TRP A 28 -14.78 -11.63 -18.41
CA TRP A 28 -14.13 -12.57 -17.50
C TRP A 28 -15.07 -13.14 -16.45
N ARG A 29 -15.91 -12.31 -15.82
CA ARG A 29 -16.92 -12.78 -14.85
C ARG A 29 -17.93 -13.76 -15.45
N GLY A 30 -18.22 -13.66 -16.76
CA GLY A 30 -19.14 -14.56 -17.45
C GLY A 30 -18.49 -15.79 -18.09
N LEU A 31 -17.29 -15.65 -18.64
CA LEU A 31 -16.59 -16.69 -19.42
C LEU A 31 -15.48 -17.42 -18.63
N GLY A 32 -15.07 -16.90 -17.48
CA GLY A 32 -14.18 -17.56 -16.52
C GLY A 32 -12.68 -17.53 -16.83
N SER A 33 -12.25 -17.28 -18.07
CA SER A 33 -10.81 -17.23 -18.41
C SER A 33 -10.48 -16.27 -19.56
N ALA A 34 -9.26 -15.73 -19.59
CA ALA A 34 -8.80 -14.87 -20.68
C ALA A 34 -8.76 -15.59 -22.03
N ALA A 35 -8.40 -16.88 -22.05
CA ALA A 35 -8.43 -17.70 -23.26
C ALA A 35 -9.85 -17.81 -23.84
N ALA A 36 -10.86 -18.02 -22.98
CA ALA A 36 -12.25 -18.07 -23.41
C ALA A 36 -12.74 -16.73 -23.96
N ILE A 37 -12.28 -15.59 -23.42
CA ILE A 37 -12.61 -14.25 -23.94
C ILE A 37 -12.04 -14.09 -25.35
N ILE A 38 -10.75 -14.42 -25.57
CA ILE A 38 -10.10 -14.27 -26.88
C ILE A 38 -10.75 -15.16 -27.95
N GLN A 39 -11.19 -16.36 -27.55
CA GLN A 39 -11.78 -17.34 -28.47
C GLN A 39 -13.29 -17.19 -28.64
N ALA A 40 -13.95 -16.34 -27.85
CA ALA A 40 -15.40 -16.19 -27.91
C ALA A 40 -15.85 -15.56 -29.24
N PRO A 41 -16.96 -16.04 -29.83
CA PRO A 41 -17.55 -15.42 -30.99
C PRO A 41 -18.06 -14.02 -30.68
N GLU A 42 -18.08 -13.16 -31.69
CA GLU A 42 -18.49 -11.75 -31.56
C GLU A 42 -19.85 -11.59 -30.89
N SER A 43 -20.84 -12.41 -31.23
CA SER A 43 -22.19 -12.37 -30.66
C SER A 43 -22.21 -12.53 -29.15
N ILE A 44 -21.30 -13.35 -28.59
CA ILE A 44 -21.16 -13.53 -27.14
C ILE A 44 -20.48 -12.32 -26.51
N LEU A 45 -19.45 -11.77 -27.15
CA LEU A 45 -18.69 -10.63 -26.64
C LEU A 45 -19.53 -9.35 -26.54
N GLN A 46 -20.45 -9.15 -27.49
CA GLN A 46 -21.36 -8.01 -27.49
C GLN A 46 -22.27 -8.01 -26.24
N ASN A 47 -22.66 -9.18 -25.71
CA ASN A 47 -23.45 -9.29 -24.47
C ASN A 47 -22.72 -8.70 -23.25
N TYR A 48 -21.39 -8.63 -23.29
CA TYR A 48 -20.56 -8.04 -22.23
C TYR A 48 -20.22 -6.56 -22.47
N GLY A 49 -20.78 -5.95 -23.53
CA GLY A 49 -20.54 -4.56 -23.91
C GLY A 49 -19.25 -4.33 -24.70
N ILE A 50 -18.64 -5.39 -25.25
CA ILE A 50 -17.50 -5.27 -26.16
C ILE A 50 -18.01 -4.85 -27.54
N ARG A 51 -17.46 -3.77 -28.08
CA ARG A 51 -17.90 -3.21 -29.37
C ARG A 51 -17.53 -4.16 -30.53
N PRO A 52 -18.32 -4.20 -31.61
CA PRO A 52 -18.04 -5.02 -32.80
C PRO A 52 -16.60 -4.87 -33.32
N ALA A 53 -16.10 -3.64 -33.41
CA ALA A 53 -14.74 -3.38 -33.87
C ALA A 53 -13.65 -4.04 -32.98
N ALA A 54 -13.84 -4.04 -31.65
CA ALA A 54 -12.92 -4.67 -30.72
C ALA A 54 -13.03 -6.20 -30.75
N ALA A 55 -14.25 -6.74 -30.90
CA ALA A 55 -14.46 -8.17 -31.05
C ALA A 55 -13.82 -8.70 -32.34
N CYS A 56 -13.97 -7.99 -33.46
CA CYS A 56 -13.32 -8.31 -34.73
C CYS A 56 -11.78 -8.25 -34.63
N ALA A 57 -11.24 -7.23 -33.95
CA ALA A 57 -9.81 -7.12 -33.71
C ALA A 57 -9.27 -8.25 -32.81
N MET A 58 -10.08 -8.73 -31.87
CA MET A 58 -9.72 -9.86 -31.00
C MET A 58 -9.73 -11.20 -31.76
N ALA A 59 -10.73 -11.44 -32.60
CA ALA A 59 -10.82 -12.66 -33.41
C ALA A 59 -9.64 -12.81 -34.39
N SER A 60 -9.06 -11.68 -34.83
CA SER A 60 -7.90 -11.63 -35.72
C SER A 60 -6.58 -11.40 -34.98
N PHE A 61 -6.56 -11.47 -33.64
CA PHE A 61 -5.36 -11.21 -32.86
C PHE A 61 -4.25 -12.23 -33.12
N SER A 62 -3.10 -11.76 -33.59
CA SER A 62 -1.94 -12.60 -33.89
C SER A 62 -0.61 -12.06 -33.35
N ASP A 63 -0.61 -10.95 -32.62
CA ASP A 63 0.61 -10.27 -32.16
C ASP A 63 1.21 -10.88 -30.88
N TRP A 64 1.38 -12.20 -30.89
CA TRP A 64 1.98 -12.97 -29.79
C TRP A 64 3.46 -12.61 -29.57
N ARG A 65 4.13 -12.11 -30.63
CA ARG A 65 5.50 -11.60 -30.51
C ARG A 65 5.55 -10.38 -29.59
N ARG A 66 4.58 -9.47 -29.68
CA ARG A 66 4.47 -8.32 -28.77
C ARG A 66 4.19 -8.75 -27.33
N VAL A 67 3.35 -9.76 -27.12
CA VAL A 67 3.10 -10.34 -25.78
C VAL A 67 4.41 -10.84 -25.14
N ALA A 68 5.17 -11.66 -25.87
CA ALA A 68 6.45 -12.16 -25.40
C ALA A 68 7.47 -11.02 -25.14
N ALA A 69 7.48 -9.99 -25.99
CA ALA A 69 8.34 -8.83 -25.81
C ALA A 69 8.00 -8.05 -24.53
N ILE A 70 6.72 -7.81 -24.23
CA ILE A 70 6.30 -7.14 -22.99
C ILE A 70 6.75 -7.93 -21.76
N ARG A 71 6.53 -9.25 -21.76
CA ARG A 71 6.98 -10.13 -20.66
C ARG A 71 8.49 -10.04 -20.45
N SER A 72 9.27 -10.13 -21.53
CA SER A 72 10.72 -10.00 -21.47
C SER A 72 11.17 -8.62 -20.98
N GLN A 73 10.49 -7.55 -21.40
CA GLN A 73 10.79 -6.18 -20.96
C GLN A 73 10.51 -5.99 -19.46
N VAL A 74 9.37 -6.46 -18.98
CA VAL A 74 9.02 -6.39 -17.54
C VAL A 74 10.01 -7.18 -16.70
N ALA A 75 10.34 -8.41 -17.11
CA ALA A 75 11.35 -9.22 -16.43
C ALA A 75 12.73 -8.53 -16.41
N GLY A 76 13.15 -7.91 -17.53
CA GLY A 76 14.39 -7.15 -17.62
C GLY A 76 14.45 -5.91 -16.71
N LEU A 77 13.29 -5.37 -16.31
CA LEU A 77 13.19 -4.26 -15.35
C LEU A 77 13.20 -4.73 -13.89
N GLY A 78 13.25 -6.04 -13.64
CA GLY A 78 13.04 -6.65 -12.33
C GLY A 78 11.59 -6.53 -11.86
N GLY A 79 10.66 -6.43 -12.80
CA GLY A 79 9.23 -6.33 -12.52
C GLY A 79 8.50 -7.67 -12.66
N GLU A 80 7.29 -7.71 -12.13
CA GLU A 80 6.35 -8.81 -12.24
C GLU A 80 5.08 -8.37 -12.97
N ILE A 81 4.38 -9.34 -13.55
CA ILE A 81 3.08 -9.15 -14.18
C ILE A 81 2.08 -9.97 -13.39
N ILE A 82 1.03 -9.32 -12.89
CA ILE A 82 -0.04 -9.93 -12.10
C ILE A 82 -1.33 -9.79 -12.90
N ALA A 83 -1.89 -10.92 -13.33
CA ALA A 83 -3.17 -10.96 -14.04
C ALA A 83 -4.34 -10.90 -13.06
N LEU A 84 -5.52 -10.50 -13.55
CA LEU A 84 -6.73 -10.35 -12.73
C LEU A 84 -7.21 -11.65 -12.06
N ASP A 85 -6.88 -12.81 -12.62
CA ASP A 85 -7.16 -14.14 -12.05
C ASP A 85 -6.02 -14.69 -11.19
N ASP A 86 -4.91 -13.95 -11.01
CA ASP A 86 -3.82 -14.34 -10.14
C ASP A 86 -4.23 -14.19 -8.66
N PRO A 87 -4.02 -15.21 -7.79
CA PRO A 87 -4.33 -15.10 -6.36
C PRO A 87 -3.65 -13.95 -5.62
N ARG A 88 -2.54 -13.43 -6.16
CA ARG A 88 -1.79 -12.29 -5.61
C ARG A 88 -2.38 -10.94 -6.02
N TYR A 89 -3.38 -10.92 -6.91
CA TYR A 89 -4.03 -9.71 -7.34
C TYR A 89 -4.77 -9.06 -6.15
N PRO A 90 -4.62 -7.73 -5.92
CA PRO A 90 -5.23 -7.08 -4.77
C PRO A 90 -6.76 -7.17 -4.81
N GLU A 91 -7.34 -7.87 -3.85
CA GLU A 91 -8.79 -8.07 -3.75
C GLU A 91 -9.59 -6.75 -3.77
N PRO A 92 -9.20 -5.69 -3.02
CA PRO A 92 -9.91 -4.41 -3.07
C PRO A 92 -9.98 -3.86 -4.50
N LEU A 93 -8.91 -4.01 -5.28
CA LEU A 93 -8.84 -3.53 -6.65
C LEU A 93 -9.64 -4.40 -7.61
N ALA A 94 -9.68 -5.72 -7.42
CA ALA A 94 -10.48 -6.63 -8.26
C ALA A 94 -11.99 -6.34 -8.19
N ARG A 95 -12.45 -5.75 -7.08
CA ARG A 95 -13.85 -5.41 -6.81
C ARG A 95 -14.33 -4.10 -7.43
N ILE A 96 -13.44 -3.28 -7.99
CA ILE A 96 -13.90 -2.05 -8.67
C ILE A 96 -14.69 -2.38 -9.95
N VAL A 97 -15.33 -1.38 -10.53
CA VAL A 97 -16.16 -1.55 -11.73
C VAL A 97 -15.33 -1.99 -12.94
N ASP A 98 -14.15 -1.39 -13.12
CA ASP A 98 -13.23 -1.59 -14.24
C ASP A 98 -11.80 -1.97 -13.77
N PRO A 99 -11.61 -3.12 -13.10
CA PRO A 99 -10.30 -3.54 -12.61
C PRO A 99 -9.34 -3.72 -13.80
N PRO A 100 -8.07 -3.27 -13.70
CA PRO A 100 -7.11 -3.51 -14.77
C PRO A 100 -6.87 -5.02 -14.92
N SER A 101 -6.96 -5.53 -16.14
CA SER A 101 -6.82 -6.96 -16.42
C SER A 101 -5.41 -7.48 -16.13
N VAL A 102 -4.42 -6.59 -16.18
CA VAL A 102 -3.01 -6.83 -15.88
C VAL A 102 -2.47 -5.66 -15.07
N LEU A 103 -1.69 -5.99 -14.03
CA LEU A 103 -0.85 -5.05 -13.29
C LEU A 103 0.61 -5.37 -13.54
N TYR A 104 1.38 -4.33 -13.85
CA TYR A 104 2.83 -4.38 -13.85
C TYR A 104 3.32 -3.86 -12.51
N LEU A 105 4.11 -4.67 -11.81
CA LEU A 105 4.64 -4.36 -10.48
C LEU A 105 6.17 -4.34 -10.50
N LYS A 106 6.79 -3.45 -9.73
CA LYS A 106 8.21 -3.51 -9.38
C LYS A 106 8.38 -3.26 -7.88
N GLY A 107 9.03 -4.17 -7.16
CA GLY A 107 9.13 -4.16 -5.69
C GLY A 107 8.49 -5.41 -5.09
N SER A 108 7.95 -5.30 -3.88
CA SER A 108 7.39 -6.45 -3.16
C SER A 108 5.90 -6.66 -3.41
N VAL A 109 5.55 -7.82 -3.97
CA VAL A 109 4.14 -8.25 -4.16
C VAL A 109 3.42 -8.42 -2.82
N ALA A 110 4.13 -8.75 -1.73
CA ALA A 110 3.52 -8.97 -0.42
C ALA A 110 2.77 -7.72 0.08
N CYS A 111 3.23 -6.53 -0.31
CA CYS A 111 2.61 -5.25 0.05
C CYS A 111 1.18 -5.08 -0.50
N LEU A 112 0.80 -5.83 -1.53
CA LEU A 112 -0.55 -5.79 -2.11
C LEU A 112 -1.63 -6.43 -1.22
N SER A 113 -1.22 -7.25 -0.26
CA SER A 113 -2.12 -7.90 0.70
C SER A 113 -2.41 -7.05 1.93
N LEU A 114 -1.66 -5.96 2.12
CA LEU A 114 -1.80 -5.11 3.30
C LEU A 114 -2.96 -4.13 3.13
N PRO A 115 -3.72 -3.85 4.20
CA PRO A 115 -4.71 -2.79 4.16
C PRO A 115 -4.00 -1.45 3.92
N GLY A 116 -4.44 -0.73 2.88
CA GLY A 116 -3.82 0.51 2.44
C GLY A 116 -4.72 1.73 2.61
N ILE A 117 -4.16 2.87 3.01
CA ILE A 117 -4.82 4.17 2.97
C ILE A 117 -4.22 4.99 1.83
N ALA A 118 -5.08 5.52 0.95
CA ALA A 118 -4.61 6.42 -0.09
C ALA A 118 -4.43 7.83 0.49
N VAL A 119 -3.28 8.45 0.28
CA VAL A 119 -3.02 9.83 0.68
C VAL A 119 -2.73 10.65 -0.56
N VAL A 120 -3.63 11.58 -0.90
CA VAL A 120 -3.58 12.35 -2.15
C VAL A 120 -3.81 13.84 -1.90
N GLY A 121 -3.35 14.67 -2.82
CA GLY A 121 -3.58 16.11 -2.70
C GLY A 121 -2.95 16.96 -3.79
N ALA A 122 -2.76 18.23 -3.48
CA ALA A 122 -2.27 19.22 -4.41
C ALA A 122 -0.81 18.94 -4.82
N ARG A 123 -0.52 19.13 -6.11
CA ARG A 123 0.86 19.06 -6.64
C ARG A 123 1.73 20.23 -6.16
N GLN A 124 1.10 21.38 -5.93
CA GLN A 124 1.70 22.59 -5.37
C GLN A 124 1.18 22.79 -3.94
N ALA A 125 1.35 21.77 -3.10
CA ALA A 125 0.89 21.82 -1.72
C ALA A 125 1.73 22.78 -0.86
N SER A 126 1.08 23.40 0.12
CA SER A 126 1.73 24.24 1.12
C SER A 126 2.78 23.45 1.94
N ALA A 127 3.66 24.17 2.65
CA ALA A 127 4.59 23.53 3.58
C ALA A 127 3.86 22.74 4.67
N LEU A 128 2.76 23.29 5.20
CA LEU A 128 1.90 22.62 6.18
C LEU A 128 1.22 21.38 5.59
N GLY A 129 0.64 21.47 4.39
CA GLY A 129 0.01 20.33 3.72
C GLY A 129 1.00 19.19 3.44
N ARG A 130 2.23 19.50 3.01
CA ARG A 130 3.29 18.50 2.84
C ARG A 130 3.71 17.89 4.17
N HIS A 131 3.90 18.70 5.20
CA HIS A 131 4.25 18.21 6.54
C HIS A 131 3.16 17.30 7.12
N PHE A 132 1.89 17.68 6.98
CA PHE A 132 0.76 16.88 7.42
C PHE A 132 0.71 15.53 6.68
N ALA A 133 0.83 15.54 5.35
CA ALA A 133 0.86 14.32 4.55
C ALA A 133 2.00 13.37 4.96
N PHE A 134 3.19 13.92 5.20
CA PHE A 134 4.34 13.17 5.69
C PHE A 134 4.09 12.56 7.07
N SER A 135 3.68 13.37 8.05
CA SER A 135 3.46 12.94 9.43
C SER A 135 2.31 11.92 9.54
N LEU A 136 1.21 12.15 8.81
CA LEU A 136 0.09 11.21 8.73
C LEU A 136 0.55 9.86 8.16
N SER A 137 1.29 9.89 7.04
CA SER A 137 1.75 8.67 6.37
C SER A 137 2.79 7.90 7.19
N SER A 138 3.67 8.60 7.92
CA SER A 138 4.59 7.99 8.87
C SER A 138 3.86 7.28 10.00
N ARG A 139 2.81 7.91 10.56
CA ARG A 139 1.98 7.27 11.57
C ARG A 139 1.21 6.08 11.01
N LEU A 140 0.56 6.19 9.84
CA LEU A 140 -0.12 5.07 9.18
C LEU A 140 0.82 3.86 9.00
N ALA A 141 2.03 4.11 8.49
CA ALA A 141 3.07 3.11 8.31
C ALA A 141 3.49 2.45 9.63
N SER A 142 3.71 3.23 10.70
CA SER A 142 4.04 2.70 12.03
C SER A 142 2.92 1.82 12.63
N GLN A 143 1.69 2.00 12.15
CA GLN A 143 0.53 1.19 12.52
C GLN A 143 0.33 -0.01 11.57
N GLY A 144 1.31 -0.34 10.73
CA GLY A 144 1.27 -1.52 9.85
C GLY A 144 0.31 -1.37 8.66
N LEU A 145 -0.11 -0.15 8.33
CA LEU A 145 -0.91 0.14 7.13
C LEU A 145 0.00 0.55 5.97
N ALA A 146 -0.36 0.11 4.76
CA ALA A 146 0.31 0.57 3.56
C ALA A 146 -0.16 1.98 3.17
N VAL A 147 0.73 2.81 2.64
CA VAL A 147 0.35 4.11 2.08
C VAL A 147 0.30 4.00 0.56
N VAL A 148 -0.86 4.28 -0.04
CA VAL A 148 -1.06 4.28 -1.50
C VAL A 148 -1.05 5.70 -2.02
N SER A 149 -0.27 6.00 -3.05
CA SER A 149 -0.35 7.32 -3.69
C SER A 149 0.13 7.28 -5.14
N GLY A 150 0.07 8.42 -5.81
CA GLY A 150 0.29 8.56 -7.24
C GLY A 150 1.69 9.00 -7.65
N LEU A 151 2.65 9.07 -6.72
CA LEU A 151 4.01 9.57 -6.93
C LEU A 151 4.08 10.99 -7.55
N ALA A 152 3.00 11.78 -7.52
CA ALA A 152 3.01 13.15 -8.02
C ALA A 152 3.81 14.08 -7.08
N LEU A 153 4.11 15.30 -7.54
CA LEU A 153 4.67 16.34 -6.67
C LEU A 153 3.74 16.65 -5.49
N GLY A 154 4.26 17.33 -4.47
CA GLY A 154 3.45 17.84 -3.36
C GLY A 154 3.05 16.74 -2.39
N VAL A 155 1.74 16.57 -2.17
CA VAL A 155 1.20 15.64 -1.16
C VAL A 155 1.63 14.20 -1.41
N ASP A 156 1.52 13.70 -2.65
CA ASP A 156 1.84 12.30 -2.97
C ASP A 156 3.30 11.97 -2.63
N GLY A 157 4.25 12.84 -3.03
CA GLY A 157 5.67 12.66 -2.70
C GLY A 157 5.93 12.68 -1.18
N ALA A 158 5.31 13.62 -0.46
CA ALA A 158 5.44 13.72 0.99
C ALA A 158 4.84 12.49 1.71
N ALA A 159 3.73 11.95 1.20
CA ALA A 159 3.10 10.75 1.74
C ALA A 159 4.00 9.51 1.62
N HIS A 160 4.60 9.30 0.44
CA HIS A 160 5.57 8.21 0.24
C HIS A 160 6.79 8.35 1.15
N GLU A 161 7.38 9.55 1.25
CA GLU A 161 8.50 9.82 2.15
C GLU A 161 8.13 9.54 3.61
N GLY A 162 6.94 9.98 4.04
CA GLY A 162 6.43 9.74 5.38
C GLY A 162 6.28 8.25 5.68
N SER A 163 5.69 7.50 4.75
CA SER A 163 5.52 6.05 4.89
C SER A 163 6.85 5.33 5.06
N LEU A 164 7.84 5.67 4.22
CA LEU A 164 9.20 5.11 4.30
C LEU A 164 9.87 5.44 5.64
N GLN A 165 9.72 6.68 6.11
CA GLN A 165 10.23 7.09 7.43
C GLN A 165 9.57 6.33 8.59
N GLY A 166 8.27 6.04 8.47
CA GLY A 166 7.53 5.22 9.44
C GLY A 166 7.86 3.73 9.38
N GLY A 167 8.76 3.30 8.49
CA GLY A 167 9.17 1.91 8.31
C GLY A 167 8.15 1.02 7.59
N GLY A 168 7.02 1.57 7.18
CA GLY A 168 5.92 0.82 6.57
C GLY A 168 5.91 0.88 5.03
N PRO A 169 5.28 -0.10 4.38
CA PRO A 169 5.34 -0.22 2.94
C PRO A 169 4.51 0.85 2.24
N THR A 170 4.97 1.29 1.07
CA THR A 170 4.24 2.25 0.25
C THR A 170 4.07 1.79 -1.19
N LEU A 171 2.87 2.06 -1.75
CA LEU A 171 2.46 1.64 -3.07
C LEU A 171 2.31 2.89 -3.97
N ALA A 172 3.23 3.05 -4.90
CA ALA A 172 3.19 4.13 -5.89
C ALA A 172 2.55 3.63 -7.18
N VAL A 173 1.31 4.03 -7.43
CA VAL A 173 0.64 3.75 -8.70
C VAL A 173 1.17 4.74 -9.74
N LEU A 174 1.47 4.35 -10.99
CA LEU A 174 2.09 5.20 -12.02
C LEU A 174 1.13 5.46 -13.18
N GLY A 175 1.28 6.63 -13.81
CA GLY A 175 0.59 7.00 -15.06
C GLY A 175 1.38 6.69 -16.34
N THR A 176 2.47 5.94 -16.19
CA THR A 176 3.50 5.59 -17.18
C THR A 176 3.79 4.10 -17.11
N GLY A 177 4.62 3.58 -18.02
CA GLY A 177 5.20 2.24 -17.89
C GLY A 177 6.20 2.17 -16.72
N LEU A 178 6.50 0.94 -16.26
CA LEU A 178 7.46 0.72 -15.15
C LEU A 178 8.89 1.20 -15.46
N ASP A 179 9.23 1.35 -16.74
CA ASP A 179 10.51 1.83 -17.24
C ASP A 179 10.70 3.35 -17.12
N LEU A 180 9.63 4.09 -16.80
CA LEU A 180 9.68 5.55 -16.76
C LEU A 180 9.06 6.13 -15.49
N VAL A 181 9.90 6.74 -14.65
CA VAL A 181 9.48 7.48 -13.45
C VAL A 181 9.12 8.92 -13.82
N TYR A 182 7.88 9.32 -13.50
CA TYR A 182 7.38 10.68 -13.67
C TYR A 182 6.68 11.17 -12.39
N PRO A 183 7.04 12.36 -11.85
CA PRO A 183 8.04 13.30 -12.38
C PRO A 183 9.48 12.81 -12.15
N ALA A 184 10.42 13.26 -13.00
CA ALA A 184 11.82 12.81 -12.95
C ALA A 184 12.52 13.09 -11.61
N VAL A 185 12.08 14.12 -10.87
CA VAL A 185 12.61 14.45 -9.54
C VAL A 185 12.36 13.35 -8.51
N HIS A 186 11.39 12.47 -8.73
CA HIS A 186 11.07 11.35 -7.84
C HIS A 186 11.79 10.05 -8.19
N ARG A 187 12.83 10.08 -9.04
CA ARG A 187 13.64 8.88 -9.35
C ARG A 187 14.25 8.25 -8.09
N HIS A 188 14.87 9.04 -7.23
CA HIS A 188 15.45 8.53 -5.98
C HIS A 188 14.38 7.99 -5.02
N LEU A 189 13.28 8.73 -4.87
CA LEU A 189 12.13 8.28 -4.08
C LEU A 189 11.57 6.95 -4.61
N SER A 190 11.39 6.81 -5.92
CA SER A 190 10.88 5.58 -6.53
C SER A 190 11.79 4.37 -6.28
N ALA A 191 13.11 4.55 -6.25
CA ALA A 191 14.05 3.48 -5.92
C ALA A 191 13.88 3.01 -4.48
N ARG A 192 13.79 3.95 -3.52
CA ARG A 192 13.51 3.64 -2.12
C ARG A 192 12.14 2.98 -1.93
N ILE A 193 11.12 3.38 -2.69
CA ILE A 193 9.81 2.71 -2.67
C ILE A 193 9.94 1.26 -3.10
N THR A 194 10.75 0.93 -4.10
CA THR A 194 10.92 -0.47 -4.54
C THR A 194 11.61 -1.36 -3.52
N GLU A 195 12.37 -0.79 -2.58
CA GLU A 195 13.03 -1.51 -1.49
C GLU A 195 12.06 -1.88 -0.36
N ASN A 196 11.10 -1.00 -0.04
CA ASN A 196 10.13 -1.19 1.04
C ASN A 196 8.70 -0.88 0.57
N GLY A 197 8.25 -1.52 -0.51
CA GLY A 197 7.00 -1.15 -1.17
C GLY A 197 6.93 -1.67 -2.60
N ALA A 198 6.11 -1.02 -3.43
CA ALA A 198 6.04 -1.34 -4.84
C ALA A 198 5.61 -0.17 -5.72
N LEU A 199 6.14 -0.14 -6.94
CA LEU A 199 5.60 0.64 -8.05
C LEU A 199 4.59 -0.22 -8.81
N LEU A 200 3.46 0.37 -9.19
CA LEU A 200 2.34 -0.32 -9.83
C LEU A 200 1.86 0.45 -11.05
N THR A 201 1.53 -0.22 -12.14
CA THR A 201 0.89 0.44 -13.30
C THR A 201 0.04 -0.54 -14.10
N GLU A 202 -1.01 -0.04 -14.76
CA GLU A 202 -1.75 -0.80 -15.77
C GLU A 202 -1.17 -0.61 -17.19
N PHE A 203 -0.15 0.26 -17.33
CA PHE A 203 0.42 0.62 -18.62
C PHE A 203 1.65 -0.23 -18.94
N PRO A 204 1.75 -0.80 -20.15
CA PRO A 204 2.91 -1.61 -20.53
C PRO A 204 4.20 -0.77 -20.59
N PRO A 205 5.38 -1.42 -20.54
CA PRO A 205 6.66 -0.74 -20.74
C PRO A 205 6.70 0.08 -22.02
N GLY A 206 7.35 1.24 -21.97
CA GLY A 206 7.41 2.24 -23.04
C GLY A 206 6.27 3.25 -23.03
N THR A 207 5.30 3.14 -22.11
CA THR A 207 4.21 4.12 -22.01
C THR A 207 4.70 5.44 -21.41
N VAL A 208 4.69 6.49 -22.23
CA VAL A 208 5.12 7.85 -21.85
C VAL A 208 4.04 8.64 -21.09
N PRO A 209 4.38 9.74 -20.40
CA PRO A 209 3.42 10.52 -19.61
C PRO A 209 2.40 11.19 -20.53
N ASN A 210 1.12 10.85 -20.35
CA ASN A 210 0.01 11.45 -21.07
C ASN A 210 -1.01 12.03 -20.08
N LYS A 211 -1.51 13.25 -20.35
CA LYS A 211 -2.53 13.90 -19.51
C LYS A 211 -3.74 13.01 -19.23
N GLY A 212 -4.18 12.21 -20.18
CA GLY A 212 -5.31 11.27 -20.04
C GLY A 212 -5.00 10.07 -19.14
N ASN A 213 -3.73 9.67 -18.99
CA ASN A 213 -3.35 8.52 -18.17
C ASN A 213 -3.51 8.81 -16.68
N PHE A 214 -3.28 10.04 -16.22
CA PHE A 214 -3.31 10.34 -14.78
C PHE A 214 -4.72 10.24 -14.16
N PRO A 215 -5.79 10.82 -14.77
CA PRO A 215 -7.15 10.58 -14.28
C PRO A 215 -7.54 9.11 -14.34
N ARG A 216 -7.16 8.40 -15.42
CA ARG A 216 -7.41 6.96 -15.57
C ARG A 216 -6.70 6.14 -14.49
N ARG A 217 -5.46 6.50 -14.14
CA ARG A 217 -4.68 5.86 -13.08
C ARG A 217 -5.34 6.02 -11.71
N ASN A 218 -6.00 7.15 -11.44
CA ASN A 218 -6.49 7.47 -10.09
C ASN A 218 -7.51 6.46 -9.54
N ARG A 219 -8.27 5.75 -10.39
CA ARG A 219 -9.15 4.66 -9.92
C ARG A 219 -8.39 3.47 -9.34
N LEU A 220 -7.12 3.26 -9.70
CA LEU A 220 -6.28 2.25 -9.05
C LEU A 220 -5.83 2.73 -7.67
N VAL A 221 -5.53 4.02 -7.51
CA VAL A 221 -5.12 4.59 -6.21
C VAL A 221 -6.23 4.42 -5.18
N SER A 222 -7.46 4.82 -5.53
CA SER A 222 -8.62 4.60 -4.65
C SER A 222 -9.01 3.11 -4.56
N GLY A 223 -8.86 2.35 -5.65
CA GLY A 223 -9.24 0.94 -5.72
C GLY A 223 -8.39 0.04 -4.83
N LEU A 224 -7.09 0.33 -4.71
CA LEU A 224 -6.14 -0.36 -3.84
C LEU A 224 -6.32 -0.03 -2.36
N ALA A 225 -6.91 1.13 -2.05
CA ALA A 225 -7.06 1.59 -0.68
C ALA A 225 -8.42 1.21 -0.08
N CYS A 226 -8.47 1.08 1.25
CA CYS A 226 -9.71 0.95 1.99
C CYS A 226 -10.35 2.30 2.35
N GLY A 227 -9.56 3.37 2.35
CA GLY A 227 -10.01 4.75 2.53
C GLY A 227 -9.07 5.74 1.84
N VAL A 228 -9.57 6.93 1.52
CA VAL A 228 -8.83 7.96 0.78
C VAL A 228 -8.80 9.26 1.58
N VAL A 229 -7.61 9.74 1.90
CA VAL A 229 -7.36 11.02 2.57
C VAL A 229 -6.97 12.07 1.54
N VAL A 230 -7.72 13.17 1.51
CA VAL A 230 -7.40 14.36 0.71
C VAL A 230 -6.83 15.44 1.62
N VAL A 231 -5.52 15.68 1.52
CA VAL A 231 -4.81 16.60 2.45
C VAL A 231 -4.96 18.07 2.05
N GLU A 232 -4.78 18.37 0.77
CA GLU A 232 -4.91 19.73 0.24
C GLU A 232 -5.42 19.65 -1.19
N ALA A 233 -6.40 20.47 -1.56
CA ALA A 233 -6.98 20.47 -2.90
C ALA A 233 -7.71 21.78 -3.16
N GLY A 234 -7.35 22.46 -4.26
CA GLY A 234 -8.19 23.51 -4.84
C GLY A 234 -9.37 22.93 -5.62
N GLU A 235 -10.31 23.79 -6.04
CA GLU A 235 -11.56 23.41 -6.71
C GLU A 235 -11.36 22.57 -8.00
N ARG A 236 -10.23 22.76 -8.69
CA ARG A 236 -9.89 22.03 -9.93
C ARG A 236 -8.77 21.00 -9.74
N SER A 237 -8.54 20.56 -8.50
CA SER A 237 -7.47 19.59 -8.21
C SER A 237 -7.81 18.20 -8.74
N GLY A 238 -6.81 17.54 -9.33
CA GLY A 238 -6.93 16.14 -9.76
C GLY A 238 -7.17 15.17 -8.61
N SER A 239 -6.79 15.50 -7.37
CA SER A 239 -7.10 14.70 -6.17
C SER A 239 -8.60 14.60 -5.88
N LEU A 240 -9.41 15.59 -6.31
CA LEU A 240 -10.87 15.51 -6.17
C LEU A 240 -11.49 14.45 -7.09
N ILE A 241 -10.82 14.13 -8.21
CA ILE A 241 -11.22 13.00 -9.06
C ILE A 241 -11.02 11.69 -8.29
N THR A 242 -9.90 11.53 -7.59
CA THR A 242 -9.64 10.34 -6.77
C THR A 242 -10.67 10.21 -5.64
N ALA A 243 -11.02 11.32 -4.97
CA ALA A 243 -12.07 11.32 -3.94
C ALA A 243 -13.43 10.89 -4.48
N ARG A 244 -13.83 11.40 -5.66
CA ARG A 244 -15.08 10.98 -6.30
C ARG A 244 -15.06 9.49 -6.66
N LEU A 245 -13.96 9.02 -7.28
CA LEU A 245 -13.80 7.60 -7.64
C LEU A 245 -13.81 6.70 -6.39
N ALA A 246 -13.28 7.16 -5.26
CA ALA A 246 -13.32 6.45 -4.00
C ALA A 246 -14.77 6.23 -3.52
N LEU A 247 -15.61 7.27 -3.55
CA LEU A 247 -17.03 7.15 -3.21
C LEU A 247 -17.78 6.22 -4.18
N GLU A 248 -17.53 6.34 -5.49
CA GLU A 248 -18.09 5.44 -6.50
C GLU A 248 -17.69 3.96 -6.28
N GLN A 249 -16.52 3.73 -5.67
CA GLN A 249 -15.99 2.40 -5.30
C GLN A 249 -16.39 1.95 -3.90
N GLY A 250 -17.22 2.71 -3.18
CA GLY A 250 -17.65 2.40 -1.81
C GLY A 250 -16.52 2.49 -0.79
N ARG A 251 -15.59 3.44 -0.96
CA ARG A 251 -14.51 3.74 -0.01
C ARG A 251 -14.84 4.98 0.81
N GLU A 252 -14.40 4.97 2.07
CA GLU A 252 -14.46 6.15 2.92
C GLU A 252 -13.54 7.25 2.38
N VAL A 253 -14.03 8.49 2.41
CA VAL A 253 -13.25 9.67 2.03
C VAL A 253 -13.10 10.58 3.23
N PHE A 254 -11.85 10.90 3.52
CA PHE A 254 -11.43 11.82 4.57
C PHE A 254 -10.87 13.09 3.93
N ALA A 255 -11.13 14.23 4.54
CA ALA A 255 -10.60 15.51 4.11
C ALA A 255 -10.01 16.28 5.29
N VAL A 256 -8.80 16.81 5.08
CA VAL A 256 -8.13 17.64 6.08
C VAL A 256 -8.72 19.05 6.00
N PRO A 257 -9.25 19.61 7.11
CA PRO A 257 -9.83 20.94 7.09
C PRO A 257 -8.75 21.98 6.82
N GLY A 258 -9.12 23.01 6.05
CA GLY A 258 -8.22 24.12 5.76
C GLY A 258 -8.88 25.49 5.95
N PRO A 259 -8.08 26.55 6.11
CA PRO A 259 -8.59 27.91 6.34
C PRO A 259 -9.60 28.35 5.25
N PRO A 260 -10.76 28.93 5.64
CA PRO A 260 -11.71 29.50 4.69
C PRO A 260 -11.05 30.57 3.81
N GLY A 261 -11.48 30.66 2.55
CA GLY A 261 -10.96 31.64 1.60
C GLY A 261 -9.66 31.26 0.91
N MET A 262 -8.86 30.34 1.47
CA MET A 262 -7.61 29.89 0.85
C MET A 262 -7.86 29.01 -0.38
N PRO A 263 -7.33 29.36 -1.57
CA PRO A 263 -7.57 28.60 -2.81
C PRO A 263 -7.23 27.11 -2.71
N GLY A 264 -6.15 26.77 -1.99
CA GLY A 264 -5.70 25.38 -1.78
C GLY A 264 -6.59 24.56 -0.83
N SER A 265 -7.48 25.20 -0.07
CA SER A 265 -8.36 24.54 0.90
C SER A 265 -9.82 24.43 0.41
N ARG A 266 -10.18 25.09 -0.69
CA ARG A 266 -11.58 25.14 -1.16
C ARG A 266 -12.13 23.77 -1.54
N GLY A 267 -11.33 22.92 -2.17
CA GLY A 267 -11.73 21.57 -2.58
C GLY A 267 -11.94 20.65 -1.39
N VAL A 268 -11.00 20.61 -0.44
CA VAL A 268 -11.16 19.82 0.80
C VAL A 268 -12.34 20.31 1.64
N ASN A 269 -12.52 21.62 1.80
CA ASN A 269 -13.68 22.16 2.53
C ASN A 269 -15.01 21.89 1.81
N ARG A 270 -15.00 21.78 0.49
CA ARG A 270 -16.18 21.34 -0.28
C ARG A 270 -16.47 19.87 -0.04
N LEU A 271 -15.46 18.99 -0.06
CA LEU A 271 -15.63 17.58 0.29
C LEU A 271 -16.26 17.41 1.68
N LEU A 272 -15.79 18.18 2.68
CA LEU A 272 -16.36 18.16 4.03
C LEU A 272 -17.84 18.58 4.04
N LYS A 273 -18.21 19.62 3.27
CA LYS A 273 -19.61 20.03 3.11
C LYS A 273 -20.47 18.99 2.40
N ASP A 274 -19.86 18.23 1.50
CA ASP A 274 -20.51 17.18 0.72
C ASP A 274 -20.55 15.84 1.50
N GLY A 275 -20.08 15.81 2.75
CA GLY A 275 -20.20 14.68 3.66
C GLY A 275 -18.94 13.81 3.83
N ALA A 276 -17.79 14.23 3.29
CA ALA A 276 -16.52 13.57 3.60
C ALA A 276 -16.19 13.71 5.09
N GLN A 277 -15.54 12.71 5.65
CA GLN A 277 -15.18 12.69 7.06
C GLN A 277 -14.05 13.69 7.35
N LEU A 278 -14.21 14.48 8.41
CA LEU A 278 -13.18 15.40 8.86
C LEU A 278 -12.02 14.61 9.47
N LEU A 279 -10.79 14.96 9.09
CA LEU A 279 -9.59 14.30 9.57
C LEU A 279 -8.56 15.29 10.12
N GLU A 280 -8.28 15.15 11.41
CA GLU A 280 -7.23 15.88 12.13
C GLU A 280 -6.05 14.96 12.47
N SER A 281 -6.30 13.65 12.58
CA SER A 281 -5.33 12.66 13.02
C SER A 281 -5.54 11.30 12.35
N VAL A 282 -4.61 10.36 12.61
CA VAL A 282 -4.79 8.96 12.19
C VAL A 282 -5.92 8.28 12.97
N ASP A 283 -6.24 8.72 14.18
CA ASP A 283 -7.26 8.09 15.01
C ASP A 283 -8.65 8.22 14.37
N ASP A 284 -8.92 9.31 13.66
CA ASP A 284 -10.16 9.52 12.90
C ASP A 284 -10.37 8.40 11.84
N ILE A 285 -9.29 7.91 11.24
CA ILE A 285 -9.34 6.79 10.29
C ILE A 285 -9.73 5.50 11.00
N PHE A 286 -9.21 5.26 12.21
CA PHE A 286 -9.54 4.05 12.98
C PHE A 286 -10.96 4.09 13.54
N VAL A 287 -11.47 5.28 13.90
CA VAL A 287 -12.87 5.45 14.29
C VAL A 287 -13.80 5.10 13.13
N ALA A 288 -13.47 5.57 11.93
CA ALA A 288 -14.25 5.32 10.72
C ALA A 288 -14.11 3.88 10.18
N LEU A 289 -12.93 3.27 10.35
CA LEU A 289 -12.61 1.94 9.87
C LEU A 289 -12.07 1.04 11.01
N PRO A 290 -12.89 0.69 12.02
CA PRO A 290 -12.42 -0.03 13.21
C PRO A 290 -11.80 -1.40 12.91
N TRP A 291 -12.22 -2.05 11.83
CA TRP A 291 -11.68 -3.35 11.40
C TRP A 291 -10.18 -3.29 11.04
N LEU A 292 -9.62 -2.11 10.77
CA LEU A 292 -8.17 -1.93 10.57
C LEU A 292 -7.37 -2.26 11.82
N LEU A 293 -7.93 -2.06 13.01
CA LEU A 293 -7.30 -2.45 14.28
C LEU A 293 -7.16 -3.97 14.39
N THR A 294 -8.16 -4.71 13.91
CA THR A 294 -8.13 -6.18 13.88
C THR A 294 -7.18 -6.72 12.81
N ALA A 295 -7.13 -6.07 11.63
CA ALA A 295 -6.18 -6.41 10.58
C ALA A 295 -4.72 -6.23 11.05
N ARG A 296 -4.46 -5.19 11.85
CA ARG A 296 -3.19 -4.95 12.54
C ARG A 296 -2.72 -6.15 13.37
N GLN A 297 -3.59 -6.68 14.22
CA GLN A 297 -3.25 -7.77 15.13
C GLN A 297 -2.84 -9.05 14.38
N LYS A 298 -3.54 -9.35 13.27
CA LYS A 298 -3.22 -10.49 12.40
C LYS A 298 -1.88 -10.33 11.66
N ASN A 299 -1.56 -9.11 11.23
CA ASN A 299 -0.30 -8.83 10.54
C ASN A 299 0.91 -8.83 11.49
N HIS A 300 0.75 -8.34 12.72
CA HIS A 300 1.81 -8.45 13.75
C HIS A 300 2.09 -9.89 14.16
N SER A 301 1.05 -10.73 14.28
CA SER A 301 1.21 -12.14 14.65
C SER A 301 1.75 -13.02 13.51
N SER A 302 1.52 -12.65 12.23
CA SER A 302 2.10 -13.36 11.07
C SER A 302 3.51 -12.88 10.68
N GLY A 303 3.84 -11.60 10.95
CA GLY A 303 5.19 -11.05 10.74
C GLY A 303 6.22 -11.48 11.79
N GLN A 304 5.79 -11.86 13.00
CA GLN A 304 6.66 -12.32 14.08
C GLN A 304 7.21 -13.76 13.90
N MET A 305 6.77 -14.51 12.89
CA MET A 305 7.32 -15.85 12.59
C MET A 305 8.54 -15.85 11.64
N ARG A 306 8.98 -14.69 11.12
CA ARG A 306 10.08 -14.64 10.10
C ARG A 306 11.25 -13.70 10.40
N ALA A 307 11.23 -12.95 11.49
CA ALA A 307 12.44 -12.41 12.07
C ALA A 307 12.81 -13.31 13.24
N GLY A 308 14.00 -13.94 13.18
CA GLY A 308 14.53 -14.67 14.33
C GLY A 308 14.70 -13.71 15.50
N SER A 309 13.67 -13.59 16.35
CA SER A 309 13.88 -13.29 17.75
C SER A 309 14.47 -14.56 18.34
N SER A 310 15.78 -14.69 18.28
CA SER A 310 16.46 -15.45 19.31
C SER A 310 16.12 -14.74 20.60
N ARG A 311 15.08 -15.19 21.32
CA ARG A 311 15.00 -14.96 22.77
C ARG A 311 16.40 -15.31 23.28
N PRO A 312 17.15 -14.37 23.85
CA PRO A 312 18.48 -14.69 24.34
C PRO A 312 18.31 -15.85 25.31
N VAL A 313 19.12 -16.89 25.12
CA VAL A 313 19.09 -18.08 25.96
C VAL A 313 19.54 -17.62 27.33
N LEU A 314 18.58 -17.42 28.23
CA LEU A 314 18.86 -17.03 29.60
C LEU A 314 19.53 -18.19 30.31
N ASN A 315 20.59 -17.91 31.06
CA ASN A 315 21.09 -18.86 32.03
C ASN A 315 20.09 -19.01 33.20
N ARG A 316 20.32 -20.00 34.07
CA ARG A 316 19.37 -20.35 35.15
C ARG A 316 19.14 -19.16 36.10
N GLU A 317 20.18 -18.39 36.35
CA GLU A 317 20.16 -17.22 37.22
C GLU A 317 19.39 -16.07 36.56
N GLN A 318 19.66 -15.73 35.30
CA GLN A 318 18.91 -14.72 34.55
C GLN A 318 17.42 -15.05 34.45
N ALA A 319 17.07 -16.32 34.27
CA ALA A 319 15.67 -16.77 34.27
C ALA A 319 14.98 -16.56 35.62
N CYS A 320 15.67 -16.82 36.73
CA CYS A 320 15.14 -16.56 38.08
C CYS A 320 14.97 -15.06 38.34
N LEU A 321 15.91 -14.23 37.87
CA LEU A 321 15.83 -12.77 38.00
C LEU A 321 14.64 -12.20 37.21
N VAL A 322 14.46 -12.66 35.97
CA VAL A 322 13.31 -12.30 35.13
C VAL A 322 11.99 -12.71 35.78
N ALA A 323 11.93 -13.91 36.36
CA ALA A 323 10.74 -14.37 37.07
C ALA A 323 10.45 -13.54 38.34
N ALA A 324 11.47 -13.08 39.05
CA ALA A 324 11.32 -12.27 40.26
C ALA A 324 10.92 -10.81 39.98
N LEU A 325 11.34 -10.25 38.84
CA LEU A 325 10.88 -8.96 38.34
C LEU A 325 9.40 -9.01 37.94
N GLY A 326 8.96 -10.09 37.29
CA GLY A 326 7.57 -10.23 36.87
C GLY A 326 7.15 -9.16 35.85
N GLN A 327 5.88 -8.75 35.87
CA GLN A 327 5.34 -7.70 35.01
C GLN A 327 5.34 -6.30 35.65
N ASP A 328 5.70 -6.21 36.93
CA ASP A 328 5.66 -4.98 37.73
C ASP A 328 7.05 -4.34 37.84
N GLU A 329 7.10 -3.05 38.17
CA GLU A 329 8.36 -2.37 38.50
C GLU A 329 8.86 -2.85 39.87
N SER A 330 10.15 -3.20 39.98
CA SER A 330 10.80 -3.53 41.25
C SER A 330 12.07 -2.70 41.44
N THR A 331 12.53 -2.57 42.67
CA THR A 331 13.81 -1.91 42.99
C THR A 331 14.93 -2.91 43.21
N PHE A 332 16.18 -2.43 43.20
CA PHE A 332 17.35 -3.27 43.44
C PHE A 332 17.30 -3.97 44.82
N ASP A 333 16.89 -3.24 45.87
CA ASP A 333 16.83 -3.76 47.24
C ASP A 333 15.73 -4.82 47.40
N GLU A 334 14.57 -4.63 46.75
CA GLU A 334 13.49 -5.63 46.74
C GLU A 334 13.90 -6.93 46.04
N LEU A 335 14.71 -6.83 44.98
CA LEU A 335 15.23 -8.01 44.29
C LEU A 335 16.28 -8.74 45.13
N LEU A 336 17.12 -8.02 45.87
CA LEU A 336 18.05 -8.63 46.83
C LEU A 336 17.30 -9.41 47.91
N GLU A 337 16.23 -8.83 48.47
CA GLU A 337 15.42 -9.47 49.51
C GLU A 337 14.69 -10.71 48.97
N LYS A 338 14.04 -10.60 47.80
CA LYS A 338 13.28 -11.70 47.17
C LYS A 338 14.16 -12.88 46.75
N LEU A 339 15.35 -12.62 46.20
CA LEU A 339 16.21 -13.65 45.61
C LEU A 339 17.25 -14.19 46.60
N SER A 340 17.51 -13.47 47.70
CA SER A 340 18.57 -13.81 48.68
C SER A 340 19.94 -14.03 48.03
N TRP A 341 20.26 -13.21 47.01
CA TRP A 341 21.52 -13.28 46.28
C TRP A 341 22.57 -12.31 46.80
N GLU A 342 23.83 -12.60 46.48
CA GLU A 342 24.93 -11.69 46.76
C GLU A 342 24.84 -10.44 45.87
N THR A 343 25.10 -9.26 46.45
CA THR A 343 24.95 -7.95 45.77
C THR A 343 25.74 -7.86 44.46
N GLY A 344 26.93 -8.46 44.42
CA GLY A 344 27.78 -8.49 43.22
C GLY A 344 27.17 -9.32 42.08
N LEU A 345 26.52 -10.44 42.40
CA LEU A 345 25.86 -11.30 41.42
C LEU A 345 24.64 -10.61 40.80
N LEU A 346 23.77 -10.01 41.63
CA LEU A 346 22.59 -9.30 41.15
C LEU A 346 22.97 -8.09 40.26
N SER A 347 23.98 -7.30 40.67
CA SER A 347 24.45 -6.16 39.90
C SER A 347 24.95 -6.57 38.51
N ARG A 348 25.70 -7.66 38.44
CA ARG A 348 26.22 -8.19 37.18
C ARG A 348 25.09 -8.65 36.26
N LEU A 349 24.13 -9.41 36.77
CA LEU A 349 23.02 -9.95 35.98
C LEU A 349 22.08 -8.84 35.48
N LEU A 350 21.80 -7.83 36.30
CA LEU A 350 21.01 -6.67 35.87
C LEU A 350 21.71 -5.88 34.77
N LEU A 351 23.04 -5.70 34.84
CA LEU A 351 23.82 -5.06 33.80
C LEU A 351 23.81 -5.87 32.50
N GLU A 352 23.97 -7.19 32.59
CA GLU A 352 23.89 -8.09 31.42
C GLU A 352 22.52 -7.98 30.72
N LEU A 353 21.42 -7.98 31.50
CA LEU A 353 20.06 -7.83 30.96
C LEU A 353 19.80 -6.44 30.37
N GLU A 354 20.33 -5.38 31.00
CA GLU A 354 20.25 -4.01 30.47
C GLU A 354 21.00 -3.87 29.14
N LEU A 355 22.23 -4.41 29.05
CA LEU A 355 23.02 -4.42 27.82
C LEU A 355 22.36 -5.22 26.70
N SER A 356 21.60 -6.26 27.05
CA SER A 356 20.81 -7.04 26.08
C SER A 356 19.48 -6.37 25.66
N GLY A 357 19.13 -5.23 26.28
CA GLY A 357 17.87 -4.52 26.05
C GLY A 357 16.66 -5.17 26.71
N MET A 358 16.84 -6.23 27.51
CA MET A 358 15.74 -6.92 28.21
C MET A 358 15.24 -6.18 29.45
N LEU A 359 16.03 -5.26 29.99
CA LEU A 359 15.74 -4.56 31.22
C LEU A 359 15.81 -3.05 31.02
N ILE A 360 14.77 -2.34 31.49
CA ILE A 360 14.64 -0.89 31.42
C ILE A 360 14.77 -0.33 32.84
N LYS A 361 15.64 0.68 33.01
CA LYS A 361 15.72 1.49 34.23
C LYS A 361 14.81 2.72 34.14
N GLY A 362 13.88 2.83 35.06
CA GLY A 362 13.00 3.99 35.22
C GLY A 362 13.59 5.08 36.11
N ALA A 363 12.85 6.19 36.25
CA ALA A 363 13.20 7.26 37.17
C ALA A 363 13.11 6.76 38.63
N GLY A 364 14.08 7.11 39.47
CA GLY A 364 14.09 6.70 40.88
C GLY A 364 14.65 5.29 41.14
N GLY A 365 15.28 4.65 40.15
CA GLY A 365 15.92 3.34 40.33
C GLY A 365 14.99 2.14 40.16
N SER A 366 13.80 2.34 39.56
CA SER A 366 12.91 1.24 39.22
C SER A 366 13.47 0.41 38.05
N LEU A 367 13.27 -0.90 38.13
CA LEU A 367 13.74 -1.91 37.20
C LEU A 367 12.52 -2.68 36.69
N ARG A 368 12.38 -2.79 35.37
CA ARG A 368 11.33 -3.60 34.73
C ARG A 368 11.82 -4.27 33.47
N ILE A 369 11.17 -5.36 33.09
CA ILE A 369 11.44 -6.04 31.83
C ILE A 369 10.86 -5.22 30.68
N ALA A 370 11.58 -5.12 29.57
CA ALA A 370 11.10 -4.41 28.40
C ALA A 370 9.84 -5.12 27.85
N PRO A 371 8.78 -4.37 27.45
CA PRO A 371 7.49 -4.94 27.03
C PRO A 371 7.56 -6.00 25.92
N GLU A 372 8.62 -5.96 25.11
CA GLU A 372 8.93 -6.93 24.05
C GLU A 372 9.41 -8.31 24.54
N TYR A 373 9.73 -8.47 25.84
CA TYR A 373 10.21 -9.72 26.45
C TYR A 373 9.28 -10.29 27.55
N LEU A 374 8.18 -9.60 27.86
CA LEU A 374 7.07 -10.11 28.66
C LEU A 374 6.15 -11.00 27.81
#